data_AF-A0A367KAW1-F1
#
_entry.id   AF-A0A367KAW1-F1
#
_cell.length_a   1.000
_cell.length_b   1.000
_cell.length_c   1.000
_cell.angle_alpha   90.00
_cell.angle_beta   90.00
_cell.angle_gamma   90.00
#
_symmetry.space_group_name_H-M   'P 1'
#
loop_
_entity.id
_entity.type
_entity.pdbx_description
1 polymer ?
#
loop_
_entity_poly.entity_id
_entity_poly.type
_entity_poly.pdbx_seq_one_letter_code
_entity_poly.pdbx_strand_id
1 'polypeptide(L)'
;MLITKSIICTSLSYVQAIVAADIVYSVILSSPSNDIGVLIKDTMYALKPSKQSSILFQGQAPANEPYSYCKLEKKTAKKIECEEFKRPALSFSSLNEFYNRNWNIKSLVSFESVSSISKNFNRQPDNSALHPIGEIPTIQIKANQSDFDNIHKHYLQDIQIKADVTYISTKSVQVFSDAKFEIGGRSSRRLTKFAYNLKLNKKDNDTLGGYKKLKLRTTVTDPSYMREYIITEMLNAVNQPSTRASFVRVFLNDRPVGLFSLEEKYDKTWLTNEFGGASNEYATGILYEGEGGNSKNNRADLSYKGDQTSAYESSAYSVSEKSEAGANGLDDLSHFIQFIHDQQELQKTADAATIAATASEWEKQLDVEGFLVAMACEFTFGLFDAYLQNTNNYYLYKNPEQNRFTWIMWDFDLSMGSGPVNMKKIAVGDYTSFEGFKTRPLISALLNVPKFKTLFEDHLKTIMDKVYNPSISYPVIDSVAELIRDDVAWDKTLPHVRKGAEYIDPILTNIINHNFNNQSNQNIGLPSSLSITTAADYIIRLNTDIPFDKAVNGPTGHVSLYGLKEWIKAKVDNYKKKTRYNPLLDLPLKH
;
A
#
# COMPACT_ATOMS: atom_id res chain seq x y z
N MET A 1 97.44 -5.37 -8.85
CA MET A 1 96.72 -5.92 -7.68
C MET A 1 95.73 -4.85 -7.24
N LEU A 2 94.43 -5.16 -7.30
CA LEU A 2 93.32 -4.20 -7.33
C LEU A 2 93.11 -3.43 -6.02
N ILE A 3 92.74 -2.15 -6.17
CA ILE A 3 92.24 -1.24 -5.14
C ILE A 3 90.77 -1.60 -4.85
N THR A 4 90.44 -1.89 -3.58
CA THR A 4 89.07 -2.04 -3.10
C THR A 4 88.66 -0.79 -2.33
N LYS A 5 87.76 0.02 -2.89
CA LYS A 5 87.00 1.04 -2.16
C LYS A 5 85.57 0.52 -1.97
N SER A 6 85.16 0.33 -0.73
CA SER A 6 83.78 0.03 -0.37
C SER A 6 82.91 1.27 -0.52
N ILE A 7 81.83 1.18 -1.31
CA ILE A 7 80.76 2.17 -1.36
C ILE A 7 79.60 1.59 -0.53
N ILE A 8 79.31 2.23 0.59
CA ILE A 8 78.11 1.95 1.39
C ILE A 8 76.96 2.71 0.75
N CYS A 9 75.99 1.98 0.19
CA CYS A 9 74.76 2.52 -0.37
C CYS A 9 73.67 2.41 0.72
N THR A 10 73.33 3.52 1.37
CA THR A 10 72.19 3.61 2.28
C THR A 10 70.90 3.75 1.48
N SER A 11 70.12 2.67 1.39
CA SER A 11 68.76 2.71 0.84
C SER A 11 67.82 3.41 1.83
N LEU A 12 67.41 4.64 1.53
CA LEU A 12 66.29 5.30 2.21
C LEU A 12 64.99 4.61 1.77
N SER A 13 64.36 3.86 2.67
CA SER A 13 63.01 3.35 2.48
C SER A 13 62.01 4.49 2.73
N TYR A 14 61.50 5.11 1.67
CA TYR A 14 60.34 5.98 1.76
C TYR A 14 59.10 5.11 2.02
N VAL A 15 58.66 5.05 3.28
CA VAL A 15 57.31 4.60 3.60
C VAL A 15 56.37 5.74 3.23
N GLN A 16 55.84 5.72 2.00
CA GLN A 16 54.67 6.54 1.69
C GLN A 16 53.50 5.97 2.48
N ALA A 17 53.14 6.65 3.58
CA ALA A 17 51.83 6.45 4.19
C ALA A 17 50.79 6.78 3.11
N ILE A 18 50.08 5.77 2.63
CA ILE A 18 48.90 5.96 1.78
C ILE A 18 47.88 6.66 2.68
N VAL A 19 47.75 7.97 2.55
CA VAL A 19 46.64 8.71 3.17
C VAL A 19 45.38 8.18 2.50
N ALA A 20 44.53 7.49 3.26
CA ALA A 20 43.24 7.05 2.75
C ALA A 20 42.48 8.29 2.27
N ALA A 21 41.98 8.26 1.03
CA ALA A 21 41.20 9.37 0.50
C ALA A 21 39.95 9.58 1.37
N ASP A 22 39.63 10.84 1.66
CA ASP A 22 38.39 11.16 2.38
C ASP A 22 37.19 10.90 1.47
N ILE A 23 36.16 10.26 2.03
CA ILE A 23 34.87 10.01 1.38
C ILE A 23 33.75 10.66 2.17
N VAL A 24 32.58 10.83 1.54
CA VAL A 24 31.40 11.38 2.21
C VAL A 24 30.66 10.28 2.94
N TYR A 25 30.48 10.46 4.25
CA TYR A 25 29.56 9.66 5.05
C TYR A 25 28.24 10.41 5.18
N SER A 26 27.13 9.72 4.94
CA SER A 26 25.76 10.26 4.96
C SER A 26 24.87 9.41 5.85
N VAL A 27 24.23 10.03 6.84
CA VAL A 27 23.35 9.33 7.80
C VAL A 27 22.13 10.14 8.17
N ILE A 28 20.98 9.49 8.21
CA ILE A 28 19.73 10.03 8.71
C ILE A 28 19.66 9.78 10.20
N LEU A 29 19.50 10.85 10.99
CA LEU A 29 19.37 10.77 12.45
C LEU A 29 17.94 11.06 12.90
N SER A 30 17.40 10.14 13.70
CA SER A 30 16.09 10.28 14.36
C SER A 30 16.19 11.07 15.68
N SER A 31 16.64 12.33 15.64
CA SER A 31 16.74 13.15 16.86
C SER A 31 16.97 14.65 16.61
N PRO A 32 16.05 15.55 17.00
CA PRO A 32 16.27 17.00 16.91
C PRO A 32 17.23 17.56 17.97
N SER A 33 17.52 16.80 19.03
CA SER A 33 18.32 17.25 20.18
C SER A 33 19.80 16.85 20.12
N ASN A 34 20.21 16.07 19.12
CA ASN A 34 21.55 15.52 19.03
C ASN A 34 22.14 15.84 17.65
N ASP A 35 23.46 16.04 17.60
CA ASP A 35 24.21 15.96 16.35
C ASP A 35 24.72 14.51 16.17
N ILE A 36 25.42 14.24 15.07
CA ILE A 36 25.98 12.92 14.77
C ILE A 36 27.39 13.05 14.20
N GLY A 37 28.24 12.10 14.55
CA GLY A 37 29.57 11.93 14.01
C GLY A 37 29.77 10.52 13.46
N VAL A 38 30.77 10.35 12.61
CA VAL A 38 31.30 9.04 12.24
C VAL A 38 32.59 8.78 13.02
N LEU A 39 32.63 7.67 13.74
CA LEU A 39 33.80 7.19 14.45
C LEU A 39 34.57 6.22 13.54
N ILE A 40 35.81 6.58 13.21
CA ILE A 40 36.72 5.75 12.41
C ILE A 40 37.99 5.53 13.23
N LYS A 41 38.32 4.26 13.49
CA LYS A 41 39.31 3.88 14.52
C LYS A 41 38.92 4.50 15.86
N ASP A 42 39.68 5.47 16.35
CA ASP A 42 39.46 6.21 17.60
C ASP A 42 39.21 7.70 17.37
N THR A 43 39.06 8.13 16.11
CA THR A 43 38.88 9.54 15.74
C THR A 43 37.41 9.79 15.39
N MET A 44 36.82 10.80 16.06
CA MET A 44 35.46 11.27 15.79
C MET A 44 35.46 12.36 14.72
N TYR A 45 34.71 12.15 13.65
CA TYR A 45 34.49 13.15 12.61
C TYR A 45 33.03 13.63 12.69
N ALA A 46 32.83 14.88 13.09
CA ALA A 46 31.49 15.45 13.20
C ALA A 46 30.84 15.63 11.82
N LEU A 47 29.59 15.21 11.68
CA LEU A 47 28.78 15.40 10.49
C LEU A 47 27.88 16.63 10.67
N LYS A 48 27.47 17.26 9.58
CA LYS A 48 26.58 18.43 9.59
C LYS A 48 25.33 18.17 8.78
N PRO A 49 24.19 18.78 9.12
CA PRO A 49 23.01 18.70 8.27
C PRO A 49 23.32 19.08 6.81
N SER A 50 22.79 18.29 5.88
CA SER A 50 22.89 18.55 4.44
C SER A 50 22.18 19.85 4.06
N LYS A 51 22.44 20.36 2.85
CA LYS A 51 21.72 21.55 2.35
C LYS A 51 20.24 21.27 2.09
N GLN A 52 19.90 20.04 1.71
CA GLN A 52 18.57 19.63 1.28
C GLN A 52 17.66 19.21 2.46
N SER A 53 18.24 18.65 3.53
CA SER A 53 17.47 18.12 4.66
C SER A 53 18.23 18.31 5.97
N SER A 54 17.49 18.70 7.02
CA SER A 54 18.02 18.87 8.39
C SER A 54 18.21 17.54 9.13
N ILE A 55 17.61 16.45 8.65
CA ILE A 55 17.74 15.13 9.27
C ILE A 55 18.79 14.25 8.59
N LEU A 56 19.26 14.62 7.40
CA LEU A 56 20.36 13.97 6.69
C LEU A 56 21.66 14.70 7.03
N PHE A 57 22.58 14.03 7.72
CA PHE A 57 23.88 14.56 8.12
C PHE A 57 24.97 14.01 7.22
N GLN A 58 25.88 14.88 6.78
CA GLN A 58 26.97 14.56 5.89
C GLN A 58 28.29 15.16 6.36
N GLY A 59 29.39 14.48 6.03
CA GLY A 59 30.74 14.94 6.36
C GLY A 59 31.80 14.07 5.70
N GLN A 60 33.01 14.61 5.60
CA GLN A 60 34.16 13.90 5.05
C GLN A 60 34.96 13.23 6.16
N ALA A 61 35.34 11.97 5.93
CA ALA A 61 36.24 11.23 6.80
C ALA A 61 37.01 10.16 6.00
N PRO A 62 38.11 9.61 6.53
CA PRO A 62 38.96 8.67 5.80
C PRO A 62 38.24 7.39 5.36
N ALA A 63 38.48 6.95 4.12
CA ALA A 63 37.97 5.69 3.58
C ALA A 63 38.70 4.43 4.10
N ASN A 64 38.22 3.26 3.66
CA ASN A 64 38.83 1.93 3.81
C ASN A 64 39.01 1.45 5.25
N GLU A 65 38.21 1.97 6.18
CA GLU A 65 38.22 1.56 7.58
C GLU A 65 36.78 1.27 8.06
N PRO A 66 36.59 0.26 8.93
CA PRO A 66 35.31 0.05 9.61
C PRO A 66 34.92 1.27 10.45
N TYR A 67 33.63 1.57 10.50
CA TYR A 67 33.12 2.77 11.15
C TYR A 67 31.83 2.51 11.93
N SER A 68 31.47 3.44 12.80
CA SER A 68 30.18 3.46 13.49
C SER A 68 29.69 4.90 13.58
N TYR A 69 28.39 5.13 13.46
CA TYR A 69 27.84 6.44 13.77
C TYR A 69 27.67 6.62 15.28
N CYS A 70 27.84 7.86 15.74
CA CYS A 70 27.72 8.21 17.15
C CYS A 70 26.91 9.49 17.32
N LYS A 71 25.91 9.46 18.20
CA LYS A 71 25.21 10.67 18.63
C LYS A 71 26.16 11.54 19.44
N LEU A 72 26.11 12.83 19.19
CA LEU A 72 26.92 13.85 19.83
C LEU A 72 26.03 14.85 20.56
N GLU A 73 26.53 15.40 21.67
CA GLU A 73 25.90 16.56 22.30
C GLU A 73 25.84 17.72 21.30
N LYS A 74 24.67 18.35 21.19
CA LYS A 74 24.38 19.36 20.17
C LYS A 74 25.40 20.50 20.18
N LYS A 75 25.91 20.85 19.00
CA LYS A 75 26.96 21.85 18.75
C LYS A 75 28.30 21.52 19.42
N THR A 76 28.56 20.26 19.76
CA THR A 76 29.84 19.80 20.31
C THR A 76 30.33 18.55 19.58
N ALA A 77 31.58 18.16 19.82
CA ALA A 77 32.12 16.88 19.40
C ALA A 77 32.04 15.80 20.50
N LYS A 78 31.34 16.08 21.61
CA LYS A 78 31.28 15.16 22.75
C LYS A 78 30.32 14.01 22.45
N LYS A 79 30.88 12.81 22.40
CA LYS A 79 30.15 11.55 22.22
C LYS A 79 29.15 11.31 23.35
N ILE A 80 27.92 10.93 22.98
CA ILE A 80 26.87 10.42 23.88
C ILE A 80 26.85 8.89 23.80
N GLU A 81 26.51 8.37 22.62
CA GLU A 81 26.41 6.93 22.36
C GLU A 81 26.79 6.63 20.91
N CYS A 82 27.20 5.40 20.62
CA CYS A 82 27.50 4.92 19.27
C CYS A 82 26.61 3.72 18.95
N GLU A 83 26.45 3.43 17.67
CA GLU A 83 25.87 2.16 17.21
C GLU A 83 26.58 0.97 17.90
N GLU A 84 25.80 -0.03 18.29
CA GLU A 84 26.32 -1.23 18.97
C GLU A 84 27.05 -2.21 18.01
N PHE A 85 27.15 -1.84 16.72
CA PHE A 85 27.83 -2.59 15.68
C PHE A 85 28.81 -1.70 14.91
N LYS A 86 29.75 -2.35 14.21
CA LYS A 86 30.61 -1.69 13.22
C LYS A 86 30.09 -1.97 11.81
N ARG A 87 30.08 -0.94 10.99
CA ARG A 87 29.79 -1.00 9.56
C ARG A 87 31.05 -1.41 8.79
N PRO A 88 30.92 -2.14 7.67
CA PRO A 88 32.05 -2.53 6.83
C PRO A 88 32.81 -1.32 6.27
N ALA A 89 34.11 -1.47 6.00
CA ALA A 89 34.91 -0.44 5.35
C ALA A 89 34.36 -0.07 3.95
N LEU A 90 34.44 1.22 3.59
CA LEU A 90 33.98 1.74 2.30
C LEU A 90 35.13 2.36 1.52
N SER A 91 35.17 2.13 0.21
CA SER A 91 36.14 2.76 -0.72
C SER A 91 35.56 3.95 -1.49
N PHE A 92 34.26 4.21 -1.34
CA PHE A 92 33.50 5.30 -1.94
C PHE A 92 32.48 5.82 -0.93
N SER A 93 31.92 7.01 -1.19
CA SER A 93 30.93 7.64 -0.31
C SER A 93 29.81 6.66 0.09
N SER A 94 29.38 6.73 1.35
CA SER A 94 28.32 5.88 1.85
C SER A 94 27.00 6.16 1.12
N LEU A 95 26.08 5.20 1.21
CA LEU A 95 24.67 5.46 0.93
C LEU A 95 24.11 6.50 1.92
N ASN A 96 22.91 6.99 1.68
CA ASN A 96 22.14 7.68 2.71
C ASN A 96 21.67 6.64 3.74
N GLU A 97 22.49 6.40 4.75
CA GLU A 97 22.26 5.36 5.75
C GLU A 97 21.28 5.83 6.82
N PHE A 98 20.67 4.91 7.57
CA PHE A 98 19.83 5.27 8.72
C PHE A 98 20.52 4.85 10.01
N TYR A 99 20.61 5.77 10.98
CA TYR A 99 21.27 5.51 12.25
C TYR A 99 20.66 4.27 12.94
N ASN A 100 21.53 3.38 13.40
CA ASN A 100 21.18 2.13 14.08
C ASN A 100 20.39 1.15 13.17
N ARG A 101 20.69 1.13 11.88
CA ARG A 101 20.33 0.08 10.91
C ARG A 101 21.61 -0.48 10.31
N ASN A 102 21.90 -1.75 10.55
CA ASN A 102 23.11 -2.42 10.05
C ASN A 102 22.98 -2.87 8.58
N TRP A 103 21.91 -2.49 7.90
CA TRP A 103 21.63 -2.76 6.50
C TRP A 103 21.05 -1.51 5.85
N ASN A 104 21.24 -1.37 4.53
CA ASN A 104 20.67 -0.29 3.72
C ASN A 104 19.70 -0.82 2.65
N ILE A 105 20.03 -1.97 2.05
CA ILE A 105 19.23 -2.65 1.02
C ILE A 105 19.24 -4.15 1.34
N LYS A 106 18.07 -4.81 1.32
CA LYS A 106 17.91 -6.27 1.45
C LYS A 106 17.41 -6.90 0.16
N SER A 107 17.81 -8.13 -0.11
CA SER A 107 17.19 -8.93 -1.16
C SER A 107 15.78 -9.33 -0.75
N LEU A 108 14.81 -9.11 -1.63
CA LEU A 108 13.43 -9.55 -1.44
C LEU A 108 13.12 -10.74 -2.33
N VAL A 109 12.28 -11.64 -1.82
CA VAL A 109 11.63 -12.67 -2.63
C VAL A 109 10.32 -12.07 -3.15
N SER A 110 10.10 -12.11 -4.46
CA SER A 110 8.88 -11.62 -5.09
C SER A 110 8.04 -12.76 -5.65
N PHE A 111 6.76 -12.50 -5.89
CA PHE A 111 5.92 -13.41 -6.65
C PHE A 111 6.32 -13.39 -8.14
N GLU A 112 6.34 -14.56 -8.77
CA GLU A 112 6.50 -14.66 -10.22
C GLU A 112 5.21 -14.22 -10.93
N SER A 113 5.35 -13.56 -12.08
CA SER A 113 4.19 -13.23 -12.92
C SER A 113 3.54 -14.52 -13.45
N VAL A 114 2.22 -14.58 -13.35
CA VAL A 114 1.39 -15.70 -13.79
C VAL A 114 1.09 -15.53 -15.28
N SER A 115 1.90 -16.17 -16.12
CA SER A 115 1.83 -16.03 -17.58
C SER A 115 0.51 -16.49 -18.22
N SER A 116 -0.29 -17.31 -17.52
CA SER A 116 -1.60 -17.76 -17.99
C SER A 116 -2.73 -16.75 -17.73
N ILE A 117 -2.45 -15.61 -17.10
CA ILE A 117 -3.40 -14.51 -16.92
C ILE A 117 -2.93 -13.35 -17.80
N SER A 118 -3.80 -12.86 -18.68
CA SER A 118 -3.44 -11.80 -19.63
C SER A 118 -3.10 -10.48 -18.92
N LYS A 119 -2.06 -9.80 -19.39
CA LYS A 119 -1.74 -8.43 -18.98
C LYS A 119 -2.34 -7.42 -19.95
N ASN A 120 -3.51 -6.88 -19.60
CA ASN A 120 -4.30 -5.99 -20.46
C ASN A 120 -4.03 -4.48 -20.20
N PHE A 121 -2.85 -4.15 -19.68
CA PHE A 121 -2.40 -2.79 -19.42
C PHE A 121 -0.91 -2.65 -19.71
N ASN A 122 -0.47 -1.44 -20.02
CA ASN A 122 0.91 -1.15 -20.41
C ASN A 122 1.56 -0.21 -19.40
N ARG A 123 1.92 -0.75 -18.23
CA ARG A 123 2.56 0.04 -17.19
C ARG A 123 3.98 0.45 -17.60
N GLN A 124 4.32 1.72 -17.37
CA GLN A 124 5.69 2.25 -17.53
C GLN A 124 6.69 1.41 -16.71
N PRO A 125 7.84 1.03 -17.29
CA PRO A 125 8.74 0.05 -16.69
C PRO A 125 9.55 0.55 -15.49
N ASP A 126 9.67 1.87 -15.27
CA ASP A 126 10.46 2.44 -14.17
C ASP A 126 9.58 3.17 -13.15
N ASN A 127 9.24 2.48 -12.07
CA ASN A 127 8.67 3.06 -10.84
C ASN A 127 9.65 2.97 -9.65
N SER A 128 10.90 2.57 -9.89
CA SER A 128 11.89 2.28 -8.84
C SER A 128 12.28 3.52 -8.03
N ALA A 129 12.08 4.71 -8.62
CA ALA A 129 12.30 5.98 -7.93
C ALA A 129 11.32 6.20 -6.76
N LEU A 130 10.04 5.79 -6.89
CA LEU A 130 9.03 5.89 -5.83
C LEU A 130 8.98 4.62 -4.97
N HIS A 131 9.09 3.45 -5.60
CA HIS A 131 9.04 2.15 -4.93
C HIS A 131 10.36 1.37 -5.10
N PRO A 132 11.45 1.81 -4.46
CA PRO A 132 12.72 1.09 -4.54
C PRO A 132 12.59 -0.28 -3.86
N ILE A 133 13.16 -1.30 -4.51
CA ILE A 133 13.08 -2.68 -4.04
C ILE A 133 14.12 -2.91 -2.94
N GLY A 134 13.69 -3.51 -1.82
CA GLY A 134 14.59 -3.92 -0.75
C GLY A 134 15.12 -2.77 0.12
N GLU A 135 14.61 -1.56 -0.09
CA GLU A 135 15.00 -0.34 0.59
C GLU A 135 13.79 0.25 1.33
N ILE A 136 14.03 0.98 2.42
CA ILE A 136 13.03 1.81 3.08
C ILE A 136 13.51 3.27 3.00
N PRO A 137 12.95 4.09 2.09
CA PRO A 137 13.28 5.51 1.99
C PRO A 137 12.81 6.32 3.20
N THR A 138 13.20 7.58 3.24
CA THR A 138 12.71 8.55 4.23
C THR A 138 12.06 9.75 3.54
N ILE A 139 10.88 10.15 4.02
CA ILE A 139 10.20 11.40 3.64
C ILE A 139 10.25 12.36 4.83
N GLN A 140 10.86 13.53 4.62
CA GLN A 140 10.75 14.67 5.52
C GLN A 140 9.74 15.67 4.97
N ILE A 141 8.76 16.07 5.79
CA ILE A 141 7.76 17.07 5.44
C ILE A 141 7.95 18.27 6.36
N LYS A 142 8.24 19.44 5.79
CA LYS A 142 8.49 20.69 6.53
C LYS A 142 7.39 21.71 6.30
N ALA A 143 6.85 22.23 7.38
CA ALA A 143 5.88 23.33 7.37
C ALA A 143 5.96 24.10 8.71
N ASN A 144 5.25 25.23 8.80
CA ASN A 144 5.14 25.93 10.08
C ASN A 144 4.49 25.01 11.13
N GLN A 145 5.01 25.03 12.35
CA GLN A 145 4.50 24.17 13.42
C GLN A 145 3.01 24.44 13.69
N SER A 146 2.57 25.71 13.61
CA SER A 146 1.16 26.09 13.76
C SER A 146 0.24 25.45 12.71
N ASP A 147 0.73 25.21 11.50
CA ASP A 147 -0.04 24.57 10.43
C ASP A 147 -0.21 23.07 10.71
N PHE A 148 0.84 22.39 11.16
CA PHE A 148 0.74 21.02 11.65
C PHE A 148 -0.20 20.93 12.86
N ASP A 149 -0.08 21.84 13.82
CA ASP A 149 -0.94 21.85 15.00
C ASP A 149 -2.41 22.06 14.61
N ASN A 150 -2.68 22.92 13.63
CA ASN A 150 -4.02 23.16 13.10
C ASN A 150 -4.64 21.88 12.49
N ILE A 151 -3.96 21.23 11.55
CA ILE A 151 -4.51 20.01 10.93
C ILE A 151 -4.69 18.88 11.95
N HIS A 152 -3.77 18.71 12.90
CA HIS A 152 -3.86 17.64 13.89
C HIS A 152 -4.90 17.92 14.98
N LYS A 153 -5.13 19.19 15.33
CA LYS A 153 -6.21 19.59 16.26
C LYS A 153 -7.59 19.42 15.63
N HIS A 154 -7.71 19.71 14.34
CA HIS A 154 -8.95 19.66 13.59
C HIS A 154 -9.00 18.45 12.65
N TYR A 155 -8.50 17.30 13.12
CA TYR A 155 -8.24 16.11 12.30
C TYR A 155 -9.44 15.49 11.56
N LEU A 156 -10.67 15.91 11.87
CA LEU A 156 -11.87 15.50 11.12
C LEU A 156 -12.17 16.43 9.94
N GLN A 157 -11.63 17.64 9.91
CA GLN A 157 -11.87 18.62 8.86
C GLN A 157 -10.90 18.43 7.70
N ASP A 158 -11.34 18.82 6.50
CA ASP A 158 -10.50 18.83 5.29
C ASP A 158 -9.64 20.09 5.26
N ILE A 159 -8.58 20.09 6.07
CA ILE A 159 -7.60 21.17 6.11
C ILE A 159 -6.35 20.74 5.34
N GLN A 160 -6.02 21.54 4.33
CA GLN A 160 -4.83 21.38 3.51
C GLN A 160 -3.85 22.52 3.79
N ILE A 161 -2.59 22.15 4.03
CA ILE A 161 -1.49 23.10 4.23
C ILE A 161 -0.46 22.95 3.10
N LYS A 162 0.43 23.93 2.99
CA LYS A 162 1.61 23.82 2.13
C LYS A 162 2.80 23.30 2.94
N ALA A 163 3.60 22.45 2.33
CA ALA A 163 4.80 21.91 2.94
C ALA A 163 5.89 21.65 1.88
N ASP A 164 7.14 21.74 2.30
CA ASP A 164 8.27 21.25 1.53
C ASP A 164 8.48 19.78 1.84
N VAL A 165 8.70 18.96 0.82
CA VAL A 165 8.84 17.51 0.94
C VAL A 165 10.23 17.12 0.44
N THR A 166 11.00 16.45 1.28
CA THR A 166 12.29 15.87 0.91
C THR A 166 12.19 14.35 0.94
N TYR A 167 12.35 13.71 -0.22
CA TYR A 167 12.44 12.27 -0.37
C TYR A 167 13.91 11.85 -0.43
N ILE A 168 14.32 10.99 0.51
CA ILE A 168 15.70 10.51 0.66
C ILE A 168 15.68 9.00 0.45
N SER A 169 16.14 8.57 -0.72
CA SER A 169 16.44 7.17 -1.00
C SER A 169 17.87 6.86 -0.56
N THR A 170 18.28 5.59 -0.64
CA THR A 170 19.68 5.20 -0.35
C THR A 170 20.69 5.90 -1.26
N LYS A 171 20.28 6.33 -2.45
CA LYS A 171 21.18 6.87 -3.50
C LYS A 171 20.89 8.31 -3.92
N SER A 172 19.73 8.86 -3.60
CA SER A 172 19.29 10.16 -4.09
C SER A 172 18.49 10.95 -3.06
N VAL A 173 18.50 12.27 -3.23
CA VAL A 173 17.69 13.21 -2.46
C VAL A 173 16.91 14.08 -3.44
N GLN A 174 15.59 14.08 -3.33
CA GLN A 174 14.70 14.90 -4.15
C GLN A 174 13.91 15.84 -3.26
N VAL A 175 13.78 17.11 -3.66
CA VAL A 175 13.10 18.16 -2.88
C VAL A 175 11.97 18.73 -3.72
N PHE A 176 10.78 18.76 -3.13
CA PHE A 176 9.56 19.29 -3.74
C PHE A 176 9.07 20.44 -2.88
N SER A 177 8.99 21.64 -3.45
CA SER A 177 8.54 22.84 -2.72
C SER A 177 7.05 23.08 -2.91
N ASP A 178 6.40 23.71 -1.92
CA ASP A 178 4.98 24.10 -2.01
C ASP A 178 4.03 22.91 -2.30
N ALA A 179 4.37 21.70 -1.83
CA ALA A 179 3.47 20.55 -1.94
C ALA A 179 2.24 20.75 -1.05
N LYS A 180 1.11 20.19 -1.47
CA LYS A 180 -0.11 20.15 -0.66
C LYS A 180 -0.06 18.95 0.29
N PHE A 181 -0.29 19.20 1.57
CA PHE A 181 -0.26 18.20 2.62
C PHE A 181 -1.53 18.27 3.47
N GLU A 182 -2.12 17.12 3.79
CA GLU A 182 -3.35 17.01 4.56
C GLU A 182 -3.43 15.65 5.26
N ILE A 183 -4.28 15.54 6.28
CA ILE A 183 -4.62 14.24 6.87
C ILE A 183 -5.49 13.44 5.89
N GLY A 184 -5.06 12.21 5.61
CA GLY A 184 -5.72 11.29 4.70
C GLY A 184 -6.79 10.43 5.37
N GLY A 185 -7.64 9.82 4.53
CA GLY A 185 -8.65 8.84 4.96
C GLY A 185 -9.94 9.45 5.51
N ARG A 186 -10.85 8.56 5.93
CA ARG A 186 -12.16 8.89 6.50
C ARG A 186 -12.21 8.45 7.96
N SER A 187 -12.44 7.15 8.18
CA SER A 187 -12.51 6.53 9.52
C SER A 187 -11.14 6.50 10.21
N SER A 188 -10.06 6.31 9.44
CA SER A 188 -8.67 6.31 9.91
C SER A 188 -8.19 7.65 10.46
N ARG A 189 -8.91 8.76 10.20
CA ARG A 189 -8.63 10.07 10.81
C ARG A 189 -8.75 10.05 12.34
N ARG A 190 -9.44 9.05 12.91
CA ARG A 190 -9.61 8.92 14.35
C ARG A 190 -8.47 8.15 15.04
N LEU A 191 -7.61 7.49 14.26
CA LEU A 191 -6.42 6.83 14.78
C LEU A 191 -5.47 7.85 15.40
N THR A 192 -4.64 7.40 16.34
CA THR A 192 -3.71 8.29 17.02
C THR A 192 -2.46 8.57 16.19
N LYS A 193 -2.08 7.63 15.31
CA LYS A 193 -1.13 7.81 14.21
C LYS A 193 -1.89 8.07 12.91
N PHE A 194 -1.90 9.33 12.47
CA PHE A 194 -2.63 9.77 11.28
C PHE A 194 -2.00 9.23 9.99
N ALA A 195 -2.86 8.90 9.02
CA ALA A 195 -2.46 8.78 7.62
C ALA A 195 -2.40 10.18 6.98
N TYR A 196 -1.61 10.33 5.92
CA TYR A 196 -1.44 11.61 5.24
C TYR A 196 -1.55 11.46 3.72
N ASN A 197 -2.04 12.51 3.05
CA ASN A 197 -1.97 12.63 1.59
C ASN A 197 -0.98 13.72 1.23
N LEU A 198 -0.17 13.46 0.21
CA LEU A 198 0.74 14.42 -0.41
C LEU A 198 0.33 14.65 -1.86
N LYS A 199 0.24 15.90 -2.28
CA LYS A 199 0.13 16.27 -3.69
C LYS A 199 1.26 17.20 -4.06
N LEU A 200 2.23 16.67 -4.78
CA LEU A 200 3.39 17.39 -5.29
C LEU A 200 2.93 18.51 -6.24
N ASN A 201 3.67 19.62 -6.25
CA ASN A 201 3.26 20.83 -6.95
C ASN A 201 3.24 20.61 -8.49
N LYS A 202 2.44 21.41 -9.20
CA LYS A 202 2.33 21.36 -10.66
C LYS A 202 3.49 22.04 -11.39
N LYS A 203 4.16 22.99 -10.73
CA LYS A 203 5.29 23.72 -11.34
C LYS A 203 6.40 22.72 -11.66
N ASP A 204 7.04 22.90 -12.81
CA ASP A 204 8.24 22.18 -13.25
C ASP A 204 8.12 20.67 -13.52
N ASN A 205 6.90 20.13 -13.70
CA ASN A 205 6.70 18.68 -13.86
C ASN A 205 7.31 17.84 -12.71
N ASP A 206 7.36 18.43 -11.52
CA ASP A 206 7.82 17.76 -10.30
C ASP A 206 6.94 16.54 -10.00
N THR A 207 7.53 15.36 -10.21
CA THR A 207 6.94 14.06 -9.90
C THR A 207 7.95 13.23 -9.15
N LEU A 208 7.48 12.33 -8.29
CA LEU A 208 8.32 11.30 -7.71
C LEU A 208 8.02 9.99 -8.44
N GLY A 209 8.95 9.53 -9.27
CA GLY A 209 8.77 8.33 -10.09
C GLY A 209 7.59 8.42 -11.06
N GLY A 210 7.26 9.62 -11.56
CA GLY A 210 6.11 9.84 -12.45
C GLY A 210 4.77 10.09 -11.75
N TYR A 211 4.71 10.07 -10.42
CA TYR A 211 3.46 10.28 -9.66
C TYR A 211 3.43 11.63 -8.93
N LYS A 212 2.24 12.22 -8.83
CA LYS A 212 2.02 13.50 -8.13
C LYS A 212 1.24 13.38 -6.83
N LYS A 213 0.30 12.44 -6.74
CA LYS A 213 -0.52 12.20 -5.55
C LYS A 213 -0.03 10.93 -4.86
N LEU A 214 0.47 11.07 -3.64
CA LEU A 214 0.99 9.97 -2.83
C LEU A 214 0.13 9.84 -1.55
N LYS A 215 -0.10 8.61 -1.12
CA LYS A 215 -0.78 8.29 0.13
C LYS A 215 0.22 7.66 1.09
N LEU A 216 0.29 8.20 2.30
CA LEU A 216 1.08 7.67 3.41
C LEU A 216 0.11 7.03 4.39
N ARG A 217 -0.06 5.71 4.29
CA ARG A 217 -0.98 4.97 5.16
C ARG A 217 -0.32 4.60 6.46
N THR A 218 -1.09 4.81 7.52
CA THR A 218 -0.80 4.23 8.82
C THR A 218 -1.05 2.73 8.79
N THR A 219 -0.19 1.98 9.45
CA THR A 219 -0.26 0.52 9.59
C THR A 219 -0.90 0.09 10.91
N VAL A 220 -1.48 1.02 11.69
CA VAL A 220 -2.01 0.74 13.04
C VAL A 220 -3.06 -0.38 13.06
N THR A 221 -3.89 -0.49 12.03
CA THR A 221 -4.95 -1.52 11.97
C THR A 221 -4.43 -2.91 11.61
N ASP A 222 -3.19 -2.97 11.10
CA ASP A 222 -2.48 -4.17 10.70
C ASP A 222 -1.17 -4.32 11.51
N PRO A 223 -1.18 -5.07 12.62
CA PRO A 223 0.02 -5.29 13.42
C PRO A 223 1.14 -6.06 12.69
N SER A 224 0.89 -6.59 11.48
CA SER A 224 1.93 -7.14 10.60
C SER A 224 2.53 -6.10 9.64
N TYR A 225 1.94 -4.91 9.52
CA TYR A 225 2.33 -3.81 8.64
C TYR A 225 2.29 -4.11 7.13
N MET A 226 2.11 -5.37 6.71
CA MET A 226 2.45 -5.82 5.36
C MET A 226 1.27 -6.38 4.55
N ARG A 227 0.05 -6.43 5.08
CA ARG A 227 -1.10 -7.03 4.36
C ARG A 227 -1.36 -6.34 3.03
N GLU A 228 -1.45 -5.02 3.05
CA GLU A 228 -1.71 -4.21 1.85
C GLU A 228 -0.54 -4.33 0.86
N TYR A 229 0.71 -4.28 1.34
CA TYR A 229 1.90 -4.54 0.52
C TYR A 229 1.82 -5.91 -0.19
N ILE A 230 1.57 -6.99 0.56
CA ILE A 230 1.48 -8.34 0.01
C ILE A 230 0.33 -8.45 -1.00
N ILE A 231 -0.82 -7.82 -0.74
CA ILE A 231 -1.93 -7.79 -1.70
C ILE A 231 -1.53 -7.11 -3.01
N THR A 232 -0.85 -5.96 -2.96
CA THR A 232 -0.39 -5.28 -4.18
C THR A 232 0.61 -6.13 -4.97
N GLU A 233 1.51 -6.84 -4.29
CA GLU A 233 2.45 -7.76 -4.93
C GLU A 233 1.74 -8.99 -5.54
N MET A 234 0.72 -9.52 -4.88
CA MET A 234 -0.11 -10.60 -5.42
C MET A 234 -0.91 -10.15 -6.64
N LEU A 235 -1.51 -8.94 -6.62
CA LEU A 235 -2.23 -8.36 -7.75
C LEU A 235 -1.32 -8.14 -8.96
N ASN A 236 -0.09 -7.68 -8.73
CA ASN A 236 0.92 -7.58 -9.77
C ASN A 236 1.25 -8.94 -10.40
N ALA A 237 1.44 -9.97 -9.57
CA ALA A 237 1.74 -11.32 -10.05
C ALA A 237 0.65 -11.87 -10.97
N VAL A 238 -0.62 -11.54 -10.69
CA VAL A 238 -1.78 -11.97 -11.49
C VAL A 238 -2.17 -10.95 -12.56
N ASN A 239 -1.24 -10.07 -12.94
CA ASN A 239 -1.40 -9.10 -14.02
C ASN A 239 -2.67 -8.24 -13.87
N GLN A 240 -2.95 -7.74 -12.66
CA GLN A 240 -4.03 -6.77 -12.43
C GLN A 240 -3.49 -5.34 -12.33
N PRO A 241 -4.14 -4.37 -13.03
CA PRO A 241 -3.79 -2.96 -12.87
C PRO A 241 -4.14 -2.54 -11.45
N SER A 242 -3.13 -2.09 -10.70
CA SER A 242 -3.29 -1.76 -9.28
C SER A 242 -2.21 -0.79 -8.81
N THR A 243 -2.50 -0.11 -7.70
CA THR A 243 -1.50 0.69 -7.01
C THR A 243 -0.34 -0.18 -6.54
N ARG A 244 0.84 0.42 -6.44
CA ARG A 244 2.01 -0.20 -5.81
C ARG A 244 2.17 0.33 -4.41
N ALA A 245 2.75 -0.51 -3.56
CA ALA A 245 3.08 -0.16 -2.19
C ALA A 245 4.57 -0.37 -1.94
N SER A 246 5.15 0.50 -1.11
CA SER A 246 6.46 0.30 -0.49
C SER A 246 6.42 0.84 0.94
N PHE A 247 7.51 0.67 1.69
CA PHE A 247 7.60 1.19 3.06
C PHE A 247 8.40 2.49 3.08
N VAL A 248 8.00 3.44 3.92
CA VAL A 248 8.71 4.72 4.06
C VAL A 248 8.74 5.18 5.51
N ARG A 249 9.87 5.76 5.93
CA ARG A 249 9.99 6.45 7.22
C ARG A 249 9.54 7.89 7.06
N VAL A 250 8.65 8.37 7.92
CA VAL A 250 8.10 9.73 7.80
C VAL A 250 8.53 10.60 8.96
N PHE A 251 8.94 11.83 8.64
CA PHE A 251 9.30 12.88 9.58
C PHE A 251 8.46 14.12 9.32
N LEU A 252 7.89 14.70 10.38
CA LEU A 252 7.27 16.02 10.34
C LEU A 252 8.22 17.01 11.00
N ASN A 253 8.69 18.00 10.25
CA ASN A 253 9.87 18.78 10.58
C ASN A 253 11.05 17.84 10.90
N ASP A 254 11.63 17.95 12.08
CA ASP A 254 12.74 17.09 12.53
C ASP A 254 12.26 15.95 13.45
N ARG A 255 10.94 15.76 13.59
CA ARG A 255 10.34 14.75 14.47
C ARG A 255 9.91 13.52 13.66
N PRO A 256 10.40 12.32 14.01
CA PRO A 256 9.88 11.08 13.41
C PRO A 256 8.43 10.86 13.79
N VAL A 257 7.61 10.43 12.83
CA VAL A 257 6.22 9.98 13.05
C VAL A 257 6.00 8.53 12.65
N GLY A 258 7.05 7.85 12.16
CA GLY A 258 7.10 6.39 12.11
C GLY A 258 7.22 5.78 10.73
N LEU A 259 6.96 4.48 10.67
CA LEU A 259 6.93 3.66 9.45
C LEU A 259 5.54 3.69 8.81
N PHE A 260 5.46 3.93 7.51
CA PHE A 260 4.22 4.02 6.74
C PHE A 260 4.27 3.12 5.50
N SER A 261 3.10 2.70 5.02
CA SER A 261 2.96 2.26 3.62
C SER A 261 2.87 3.49 2.73
N LEU A 262 3.68 3.54 1.68
CA LEU A 262 3.66 4.56 0.63
C LEU A 262 2.95 3.97 -0.59
N GLU A 263 1.90 4.64 -1.05
CA GLU A 263 1.08 4.19 -2.16
C GLU A 263 0.82 5.29 -3.18
N GLU A 264 0.63 4.87 -4.42
CA GLU A 264 0.17 5.73 -5.51
C GLU A 264 -1.35 5.95 -5.37
N LYS A 265 -1.82 7.17 -5.64
CA LYS A 265 -3.27 7.42 -5.75
C LYS A 265 -3.70 7.35 -7.20
N TYR A 266 -4.83 6.71 -7.47
CA TYR A 266 -5.44 6.74 -8.79
C TYR A 266 -5.84 8.17 -9.15
N ASP A 267 -5.10 8.70 -10.11
CA ASP A 267 -5.34 9.99 -10.73
C ASP A 267 -4.86 9.94 -12.18
N LYS A 268 -4.92 11.08 -12.87
CA LYS A 268 -4.40 11.19 -14.24
C LYS A 268 -2.95 10.66 -14.38
N THR A 269 -2.04 10.99 -13.46
CA THR A 269 -0.64 10.53 -13.56
C THR A 269 -0.52 9.02 -13.41
N TRP A 270 -1.30 8.44 -12.50
CA TRP A 270 -1.38 6.98 -12.38
C TRP A 270 -1.94 6.33 -13.64
N LEU A 271 -3.05 6.85 -14.20
CA LEU A 271 -3.64 6.31 -15.43
C LEU A 271 -2.67 6.36 -16.62
N THR A 272 -1.97 7.49 -16.78
CA THR A 272 -0.92 7.63 -17.80
C THR A 272 0.22 6.62 -17.57
N ASN A 273 0.65 6.43 -16.32
CA ASN A 273 1.72 5.48 -16.00
C ASN A 273 1.28 4.03 -16.16
N GLU A 274 0.02 3.68 -15.88
CA GLU A 274 -0.47 2.30 -15.91
C GLU A 274 -0.92 1.84 -17.30
N PHE A 275 -1.50 2.74 -18.10
CA PHE A 275 -2.08 2.39 -19.39
C PHE A 275 -1.35 3.00 -20.58
N GLY A 276 -0.61 4.10 -20.39
CA GLY A 276 0.02 4.85 -21.47
C GLY A 276 1.43 4.41 -21.87
N GLY A 277 1.94 3.29 -21.35
CA GLY A 277 3.36 2.90 -21.29
C GLY A 277 4.24 3.34 -22.45
N ALA A 278 5.47 3.79 -22.21
CA ALA A 278 6.40 4.49 -23.12
C ALA A 278 5.86 5.70 -23.94
N SER A 279 4.55 5.84 -24.19
CA SER A 279 3.98 6.96 -24.93
C SER A 279 3.85 8.19 -24.04
N ASN A 280 4.33 9.33 -24.54
CA ASN A 280 4.17 10.63 -23.89
C ASN A 280 2.83 11.30 -24.21
N GLU A 281 1.99 10.68 -25.05
CA GLU A 281 0.76 11.27 -25.62
C GLU A 281 -0.53 10.54 -25.21
N TYR A 282 -0.48 9.67 -24.19
CA TYR A 282 -1.67 8.94 -23.73
C TYR A 282 -2.73 9.90 -23.16
N ALA A 283 -3.82 10.09 -23.91
CA ALA A 283 -5.00 10.81 -23.46
C ALA A 283 -5.84 9.91 -22.55
N THR A 284 -5.97 10.28 -21.27
CA THR A 284 -6.68 9.47 -20.28
C THR A 284 -8.19 9.44 -20.49
N GLY A 285 -8.79 8.27 -20.26
CA GLY A 285 -10.24 8.06 -20.20
C GLY A 285 -10.87 8.59 -18.92
N ILE A 286 -12.19 8.39 -18.78
CA ILE A 286 -12.91 8.73 -17.55
C ILE A 286 -12.73 7.61 -16.51
N LEU A 287 -12.49 8.02 -15.27
CA LEU A 287 -12.34 7.13 -14.12
C LEU A 287 -13.49 7.34 -13.15
N TYR A 288 -14.29 6.30 -12.95
CA TYR A 288 -15.38 6.27 -11.97
C TYR A 288 -14.91 5.59 -10.69
N GLU A 289 -15.31 6.12 -9.54
CA GLU A 289 -15.17 5.48 -8.22
C GLU A 289 -16.54 4.98 -7.76
N GLY A 290 -16.59 3.74 -7.27
CA GLY A 290 -17.79 3.14 -6.69
C GLY A 290 -17.66 3.00 -5.17
N GLU A 291 -18.64 3.52 -4.45
CA GLU A 291 -18.69 3.47 -2.98
C GLU A 291 -19.92 2.73 -2.44
N GLY A 292 -19.80 2.25 -1.19
CA GLY A 292 -20.80 1.40 -0.54
C GLY A 292 -22.19 2.03 -0.35
N GLY A 293 -22.31 3.35 -0.50
CA GLY A 293 -23.56 4.10 -0.29
C GLY A 293 -24.05 4.12 1.16
N ASN A 294 -25.15 4.83 1.41
CA ASN A 294 -25.73 5.04 2.75
C ASN A 294 -27.02 4.22 2.99
N SER A 295 -27.57 3.64 1.94
CA SER A 295 -28.80 2.85 1.91
C SER A 295 -28.70 1.81 0.79
N LYS A 296 -29.62 0.85 0.74
CA LYS A 296 -29.62 -0.14 -0.34
C LYS A 296 -29.84 0.50 -1.72
N ASN A 297 -30.59 1.60 -1.79
CA ASN A 297 -31.01 2.18 -3.07
C ASN A 297 -29.95 3.09 -3.70
N ASN A 298 -28.94 3.52 -2.94
CA ASN A 298 -27.91 4.43 -3.45
C ASN A 298 -26.52 3.81 -3.53
N ARG A 299 -26.37 2.50 -3.35
CA ARG A 299 -25.06 1.84 -3.46
C ARG A 299 -24.51 1.87 -4.90
N ALA A 300 -23.19 1.82 -5.03
CA ALA A 300 -22.49 1.56 -6.27
C ALA A 300 -22.39 0.05 -6.54
N ASP A 301 -23.53 -0.61 -6.73
CA ASP A 301 -23.61 -2.07 -6.87
C ASP A 301 -23.76 -2.54 -8.33
N LEU A 302 -23.79 -1.61 -9.28
CA LEU A 302 -24.12 -1.80 -10.70
C LEU A 302 -25.55 -2.30 -10.96
N SER A 303 -26.48 -2.07 -10.02
CA SER A 303 -27.91 -2.31 -10.26
C SER A 303 -28.51 -1.22 -11.16
N TYR A 304 -29.45 -1.64 -12.00
CA TYR A 304 -30.18 -0.76 -12.89
C TYR A 304 -31.23 0.07 -12.13
N LYS A 305 -31.25 1.38 -12.40
CA LYS A 305 -32.10 2.36 -11.70
C LYS A 305 -32.99 3.17 -12.64
N GLY A 306 -33.01 2.83 -13.93
CA GLY A 306 -33.72 3.54 -14.98
C GLY A 306 -32.81 3.99 -16.12
N ASP A 307 -33.42 4.37 -17.24
CA ASP A 307 -32.73 4.73 -18.49
C ASP A 307 -32.00 6.07 -18.42
N GLN A 308 -32.42 6.96 -17.52
CA GLN A 308 -31.90 8.31 -17.43
C GLN A 308 -30.63 8.35 -16.57
N THR A 309 -29.57 8.98 -17.06
CA THR A 309 -28.30 9.16 -16.30
C THR A 309 -28.53 9.80 -14.92
N SER A 310 -29.51 10.69 -14.79
CA SER A 310 -29.90 11.32 -13.52
C SER A 310 -30.35 10.34 -12.43
N ALA A 311 -30.80 9.14 -12.79
CA ALA A 311 -31.12 8.08 -11.83
C ALA A 311 -29.88 7.62 -11.04
N TYR A 312 -28.68 7.77 -11.62
CA TYR A 312 -27.41 7.36 -11.04
C TYR A 312 -26.69 8.50 -10.30
N GLU A 313 -27.04 9.76 -10.56
CA GLU A 313 -26.46 10.92 -9.87
C GLU A 313 -26.72 10.91 -8.35
N SER A 314 -27.81 10.28 -7.92
CA SER A 314 -28.15 10.08 -6.50
C SER A 314 -27.47 8.84 -5.87
N SER A 315 -26.75 8.07 -6.68
CA SER A 315 -26.02 6.87 -6.24
C SER A 315 -24.60 7.23 -5.80
N ALA A 316 -23.95 6.30 -5.12
CA ALA A 316 -22.60 6.44 -4.58
C ALA A 316 -21.51 6.22 -5.65
N TYR A 317 -21.74 6.73 -6.87
CA TYR A 317 -20.74 6.83 -7.91
C TYR A 317 -20.19 8.24 -7.97
N SER A 318 -18.90 8.38 -8.25
CA SER A 318 -18.31 9.69 -8.55
C SER A 318 -17.35 9.60 -9.72
N VAL A 319 -17.23 10.71 -10.46
CA VAL A 319 -16.16 10.88 -11.46
C VAL A 319 -14.90 11.32 -10.74
N SER A 320 -13.99 10.38 -10.54
CA SER A 320 -12.72 10.60 -9.84
C SER A 320 -11.70 11.31 -10.70
N GLU A 321 -11.64 10.99 -12.00
CA GLU A 321 -10.88 11.74 -13.00
C GLU A 321 -11.70 11.87 -14.28
N LYS A 322 -11.72 13.09 -14.84
CA LYS A 322 -12.41 13.37 -16.10
C LYS A 322 -11.58 12.88 -17.28
N SER A 323 -12.23 12.50 -18.37
CA SER A 323 -11.52 12.11 -19.58
C SER A 323 -10.91 13.32 -20.28
N GLU A 324 -9.72 13.11 -20.86
CA GLU A 324 -9.12 14.01 -21.84
C GLU A 324 -9.75 13.88 -23.24
N ALA A 325 -10.52 12.81 -23.48
CA ALA A 325 -11.28 12.58 -24.71
C ALA A 325 -12.70 13.20 -24.67
N GLY A 326 -13.06 13.93 -23.61
CA GLY A 326 -14.28 14.74 -23.53
C GLY A 326 -15.41 14.20 -22.65
N ALA A 327 -15.40 12.92 -22.28
CA ALA A 327 -16.36 12.35 -21.33
C ALA A 327 -16.16 12.90 -19.90
N ASN A 328 -17.24 13.36 -19.26
CA ASN A 328 -17.15 14.03 -17.96
C ASN A 328 -18.31 13.74 -16.98
N GLY A 329 -19.33 12.99 -17.42
CA GLY A 329 -20.52 12.63 -16.65
C GLY A 329 -20.64 11.12 -16.45
N LEU A 330 -21.83 10.64 -16.09
CA LEU A 330 -22.09 9.22 -15.81
C LEU A 330 -22.67 8.44 -17.00
N ASP A 331 -22.71 9.02 -18.20
CA ASP A 331 -23.42 8.42 -19.36
C ASP A 331 -22.82 7.08 -19.81
N ASP A 332 -21.49 6.95 -19.90
CA ASP A 332 -20.89 5.65 -20.25
C ASP A 332 -21.17 4.59 -19.18
N LEU A 333 -21.21 5.01 -17.91
CA LEU A 333 -21.49 4.13 -16.79
C LEU A 333 -22.97 3.69 -16.79
N SER A 334 -23.91 4.61 -17.04
CA SER A 334 -25.34 4.30 -17.10
C SER A 334 -25.66 3.35 -18.25
N HIS A 335 -25.07 3.55 -19.43
CA HIS A 335 -25.20 2.61 -20.56
C HIS A 335 -24.59 1.24 -20.26
N PHE A 336 -23.47 1.18 -19.54
CA PHE A 336 -22.90 -0.10 -19.13
C PHE A 336 -23.79 -0.84 -18.11
N ILE A 337 -24.38 -0.11 -17.16
CA ILE A 337 -25.34 -0.68 -16.21
C ILE A 337 -26.60 -1.17 -16.93
N GLN A 338 -27.13 -0.41 -17.89
CA GLN A 338 -28.22 -0.85 -18.77
C GLN A 338 -27.85 -2.15 -19.49
N PHE A 339 -26.66 -2.21 -20.09
CA PHE A 339 -26.20 -3.42 -20.77
C PHE A 339 -26.16 -4.63 -19.83
N ILE A 340 -25.64 -4.48 -18.60
CA ILE A 340 -25.66 -5.55 -17.59
C ILE A 340 -27.09 -6.02 -17.33
N HIS A 341 -28.02 -5.07 -17.15
CA HIS A 341 -29.42 -5.38 -16.91
C HIS A 341 -30.08 -6.12 -18.07
N ASP A 342 -29.88 -5.66 -19.30
CA ASP A 342 -30.42 -6.30 -20.51
C ASP A 342 -29.92 -7.74 -20.63
N GLN A 343 -28.65 -7.98 -20.33
CA GLN A 343 -28.09 -9.34 -20.29
C GLN A 343 -28.74 -10.20 -19.21
N GLN A 344 -29.00 -9.64 -18.02
CA GLN A 344 -29.71 -10.35 -16.95
C GLN A 344 -31.16 -10.68 -17.34
N GLU A 345 -31.88 -9.77 -17.99
CA GLU A 345 -33.24 -10.04 -18.48
C GLU A 345 -33.25 -11.11 -19.57
N LEU A 346 -32.31 -11.05 -20.52
CA LEU A 346 -32.13 -12.08 -21.54
C LEU A 346 -31.91 -13.46 -20.90
N GLN A 347 -31.02 -13.55 -19.91
CA GLN A 347 -30.67 -14.80 -19.22
C GLN A 347 -31.85 -15.46 -18.48
N LYS A 348 -32.94 -14.74 -18.20
CA LYS A 348 -34.15 -15.33 -17.58
C LYS A 348 -34.94 -16.22 -18.55
N THR A 349 -34.83 -15.98 -19.85
CA THR A 349 -35.69 -16.61 -20.87
C THR A 349 -34.92 -17.32 -21.98
N ALA A 350 -33.66 -16.93 -22.21
CA ALA A 350 -32.81 -17.48 -23.24
C ALA A 350 -32.28 -18.88 -22.90
N ASP A 351 -32.03 -19.70 -23.93
CA ASP A 351 -31.34 -20.98 -23.77
C ASP A 351 -29.82 -20.81 -23.56
N ALA A 352 -29.16 -21.89 -23.17
CA ALA A 352 -27.73 -21.86 -22.87
C ALA A 352 -26.86 -21.49 -24.09
N ALA A 353 -27.30 -21.84 -25.31
CA ALA A 353 -26.57 -21.52 -26.54
C ALA A 353 -26.63 -20.01 -26.84
N THR A 354 -27.79 -19.40 -26.66
CA THR A 354 -28.01 -17.95 -26.80
C THR A 354 -27.19 -17.18 -25.77
N ILE A 355 -27.20 -17.62 -24.51
CA ILE A 355 -26.38 -17.00 -23.45
C ILE A 355 -24.89 -17.12 -23.79
N ALA A 356 -24.42 -18.30 -24.24
CA ALA A 356 -23.03 -18.49 -24.63
C ALA A 356 -22.60 -17.58 -25.79
N ALA A 357 -23.50 -17.29 -26.73
CA ALA A 357 -23.23 -16.39 -27.86
C ALA A 357 -23.04 -14.93 -27.46
N THR A 358 -23.46 -14.52 -26.26
CA THR A 358 -23.28 -13.13 -25.77
C THR A 358 -21.85 -12.78 -25.37
N ALA A 359 -20.94 -13.76 -25.29
CA ALA A 359 -19.58 -13.56 -24.80
C ALA A 359 -18.82 -12.43 -25.52
N SER A 360 -18.95 -12.32 -26.84
CA SER A 360 -18.30 -11.24 -27.61
C SER A 360 -18.87 -9.86 -27.30
N GLU A 361 -20.16 -9.75 -26.94
CA GLU A 361 -20.76 -8.48 -26.56
C GLU A 361 -20.26 -8.01 -25.19
N TRP A 362 -20.06 -8.93 -24.25
CA TRP A 362 -19.42 -8.62 -22.97
C TRP A 362 -17.99 -8.11 -23.15
N GLU A 363 -17.19 -8.77 -23.99
CA GLU A 363 -15.78 -8.41 -24.24
C GLU A 363 -15.60 -7.05 -24.95
N LYS A 364 -16.65 -6.55 -25.62
CA LYS A 364 -16.70 -5.17 -26.15
C LYS A 364 -16.93 -4.12 -25.07
N GLN A 365 -17.64 -4.48 -24.00
CA GLN A 365 -18.01 -3.53 -22.93
C GLN A 365 -17.01 -3.53 -21.78
N LEU A 366 -16.38 -4.65 -21.47
CA LEU A 366 -15.54 -4.86 -20.29
C LEU A 366 -14.31 -5.72 -20.64
N ASP A 367 -13.17 -5.43 -20.00
CA ASP A 367 -12.11 -6.42 -19.81
C ASP A 367 -12.58 -7.55 -18.88
N VAL A 368 -13.27 -8.54 -19.45
CA VAL A 368 -13.93 -9.62 -18.71
C VAL A 368 -12.92 -10.45 -17.93
N GLU A 369 -11.78 -10.82 -18.52
CA GLU A 369 -10.75 -11.60 -17.84
C GLU A 369 -10.22 -10.86 -16.61
N GLY A 370 -9.86 -9.58 -16.77
CA GLY A 370 -9.40 -8.73 -15.66
C GLY A 370 -10.43 -8.66 -14.52
N PHE A 371 -11.70 -8.43 -14.84
CA PHE A 371 -12.76 -8.41 -13.83
C PHE A 371 -12.91 -9.75 -13.09
N LEU A 372 -12.89 -10.90 -13.80
CA LEU A 372 -13.02 -12.21 -13.17
C LEU A 372 -11.84 -12.54 -12.25
N VAL A 373 -10.62 -12.17 -12.66
CA VAL A 373 -9.41 -12.30 -11.82
C VAL A 373 -9.54 -11.41 -10.58
N ALA A 374 -9.99 -10.16 -10.72
CA ALA A 374 -10.23 -9.27 -9.60
C ALA A 374 -11.25 -9.85 -8.59
N MET A 375 -12.34 -10.47 -9.06
CA MET A 375 -13.32 -11.13 -8.18
C MET A 375 -12.75 -12.37 -7.49
N ALA A 376 -11.87 -13.13 -8.15
CA ALA A 376 -11.15 -14.22 -7.51
C ALA A 376 -10.17 -13.70 -6.44
N CYS A 377 -9.53 -12.55 -6.68
CA CYS A 377 -8.71 -11.84 -5.69
C CYS A 377 -9.54 -11.35 -4.50
N GLU A 378 -10.69 -10.68 -4.70
CA GLU A 378 -11.57 -10.27 -3.60
C GLU A 378 -11.96 -11.45 -2.71
N PHE A 379 -12.32 -12.58 -3.33
CA PHE A 379 -12.67 -13.81 -2.64
C PHE A 379 -11.51 -14.39 -1.82
N THR A 380 -10.32 -14.47 -2.42
CA THR A 380 -9.14 -15.10 -1.78
C THR A 380 -8.55 -14.21 -0.68
N PHE A 381 -8.43 -12.91 -0.93
CA PHE A 381 -7.98 -11.91 0.03
C PHE A 381 -8.99 -11.68 1.17
N GLY A 382 -10.25 -12.05 0.95
CA GLY A 382 -11.32 -11.87 1.93
C GLY A 382 -11.69 -10.40 2.11
N LEU A 383 -11.74 -9.64 1.01
CA LEU A 383 -12.01 -8.20 1.04
C LEU A 383 -13.47 -7.94 1.41
N PHE A 384 -13.74 -7.76 2.70
CA PHE A 384 -15.10 -7.56 3.17
C PHE A 384 -15.65 -6.17 2.88
N ASP A 385 -14.78 -5.18 2.68
CA ASP A 385 -15.19 -3.82 2.35
C ASP A 385 -15.11 -3.51 0.85
N ALA A 386 -14.86 -4.53 0.01
CA ALA A 386 -14.80 -4.37 -1.45
C ALA A 386 -16.16 -4.68 -2.12
N TYR A 387 -16.18 -4.82 -3.45
CA TYR A 387 -17.41 -4.84 -4.24
C TYR A 387 -18.35 -5.99 -3.88
N LEU A 388 -17.83 -7.21 -3.72
CA LEU A 388 -18.66 -8.39 -3.44
C LEU A 388 -19.46 -8.22 -2.14
N GLN A 389 -18.81 -7.74 -1.09
CA GLN A 389 -19.37 -7.70 0.27
C GLN A 389 -20.04 -6.37 0.61
N ASN A 390 -19.46 -5.24 0.20
CA ASN A 390 -19.94 -3.91 0.58
C ASN A 390 -20.08 -2.90 -0.58
N THR A 391 -19.92 -3.33 -1.84
CA THR A 391 -20.10 -2.47 -3.04
C THR A 391 -19.25 -1.22 -3.00
N ASN A 392 -18.03 -1.34 -2.49
CA ASN A 392 -17.14 -0.24 -2.19
C ASN A 392 -15.71 -0.57 -2.68
N ASN A 393 -14.79 0.39 -2.58
CA ASN A 393 -13.35 0.22 -2.80
C ASN A 393 -12.98 -0.32 -4.20
N TYR A 394 -13.62 0.20 -5.24
CA TYR A 394 -13.28 -0.11 -6.62
C TYR A 394 -13.40 1.12 -7.53
N TYR A 395 -12.70 1.03 -8.66
CA TYR A 395 -12.78 1.98 -9.75
C TYR A 395 -13.13 1.27 -11.05
N LEU A 396 -13.80 2.00 -11.94
CA LEU A 396 -14.06 1.61 -13.32
C LEU A 396 -13.42 2.63 -14.24
N TYR A 397 -12.41 2.19 -14.99
CA TYR A 397 -11.75 3.03 -15.99
C TYR A 397 -12.33 2.74 -17.37
N LYS A 398 -12.91 3.73 -18.05
CA LYS A 398 -13.31 3.59 -19.45
C LYS A 398 -12.09 3.89 -20.31
N ASN A 399 -11.35 2.85 -20.69
CA ASN A 399 -10.10 3.02 -21.42
C ASN A 399 -10.38 3.49 -22.87
N PRO A 400 -9.82 4.63 -23.30
CA PRO A 400 -10.10 5.20 -24.61
C PRO A 400 -9.48 4.41 -25.77
N GLU A 401 -8.43 3.61 -25.54
CA GLU A 401 -7.79 2.82 -26.61
C GLU A 401 -8.58 1.55 -26.93
N GLN A 402 -8.98 0.78 -25.91
CA GLN A 402 -9.79 -0.44 -26.08
C GLN A 402 -11.29 -0.15 -26.12
N ASN A 403 -11.71 1.08 -25.82
CA ASN A 403 -13.09 1.53 -25.70
C ASN A 403 -13.97 0.61 -24.82
N ARG A 404 -13.41 0.08 -23.74
CA ARG A 404 -14.10 -0.82 -22.79
C ARG A 404 -13.73 -0.47 -21.35
N PHE A 405 -14.55 -0.93 -20.41
CA PHE A 405 -14.28 -0.75 -18.99
C PHE A 405 -13.15 -1.69 -18.52
N THR A 406 -12.32 -1.18 -17.62
CA THR A 406 -11.32 -1.95 -16.86
C THR A 406 -11.64 -1.80 -15.38
N TRP A 407 -11.71 -2.93 -14.67
CA TRP A 407 -11.91 -2.97 -13.22
C TRP A 407 -10.59 -2.72 -12.50
N ILE A 408 -10.58 -1.84 -11.50
CA ILE A 408 -9.40 -1.54 -10.71
C ILE A 408 -9.78 -1.62 -9.23
N MET A 409 -9.12 -2.50 -8.49
CA MET A 409 -9.36 -2.68 -7.06
C MET A 409 -8.66 -1.58 -6.24
N TRP A 410 -9.20 -1.23 -5.07
CA TRP A 410 -8.65 -0.20 -4.19
C TRP A 410 -8.79 -0.56 -2.71
N ASP A 411 -8.09 0.19 -1.85
CA ASP A 411 -8.23 0.22 -0.38
C ASP A 411 -8.21 -1.17 0.27
N PHE A 412 -7.00 -1.71 0.45
CA PHE A 412 -6.82 -3.08 0.95
C PHE A 412 -6.55 -3.14 2.46
N ASP A 413 -6.84 -2.05 3.18
CA ASP A 413 -6.81 -2.08 4.63
C ASP A 413 -7.92 -2.98 5.17
N LEU A 414 -7.63 -3.70 6.26
CA LEU A 414 -8.54 -4.69 6.83
C LEU A 414 -8.82 -5.88 5.89
N SER A 415 -7.76 -6.45 5.34
CA SER A 415 -7.82 -7.62 4.47
C SER A 415 -7.07 -8.81 5.07
N MET A 416 -7.13 -9.97 4.41
CA MET A 416 -6.35 -11.17 4.77
C MET A 416 -6.43 -11.52 6.27
N GLY A 417 -7.67 -11.72 6.72
CA GLY A 417 -7.98 -12.15 8.09
C GLY A 417 -7.92 -11.05 9.14
N SER A 418 -7.85 -9.77 8.76
CA SER A 418 -7.90 -8.63 9.68
C SER A 418 -9.20 -7.87 9.50
N GLY A 419 -9.99 -7.70 10.55
CA GLY A 419 -11.15 -6.82 10.50
C GLY A 419 -12.30 -7.22 11.40
N PRO A 420 -13.38 -6.42 11.38
CA PRO A 420 -14.53 -6.50 12.28
C PRO A 420 -15.65 -7.43 11.77
N VAL A 421 -15.31 -8.40 10.94
CA VAL A 421 -16.26 -9.29 10.26
C VAL A 421 -16.12 -10.72 10.74
N ASN A 422 -17.17 -11.53 10.60
CA ASN A 422 -17.09 -12.95 10.92
C ASN A 422 -16.06 -13.63 9.98
N MET A 423 -14.86 -13.88 10.51
CA MET A 423 -13.75 -14.42 9.74
C MET A 423 -14.04 -15.83 9.21
N LYS A 424 -14.86 -16.64 9.87
CA LYS A 424 -15.27 -17.95 9.33
C LYS A 424 -16.15 -17.81 8.09
N LYS A 425 -17.01 -16.79 8.04
CA LYS A 425 -17.84 -16.47 6.86
C LYS A 425 -16.98 -15.96 5.69
N ILE A 426 -15.92 -15.19 5.96
CA ILE A 426 -15.00 -14.69 4.92
C ILE A 426 -14.01 -15.78 4.46
N ALA A 427 -13.56 -16.64 5.36
CA ALA A 427 -12.57 -17.68 5.09
C ALA A 427 -13.13 -18.89 4.32
N VAL A 428 -14.43 -18.92 3.97
CA VAL A 428 -15.05 -20.02 3.23
C VAL A 428 -14.26 -20.37 1.96
N GLY A 429 -14.25 -21.66 1.62
CA GLY A 429 -13.52 -22.19 0.48
C GLY A 429 -14.34 -22.34 -0.79
N ASP A 430 -15.65 -22.50 -0.67
CA ASP A 430 -16.56 -22.52 -1.82
C ASP A 430 -17.02 -21.10 -2.16
N TYR A 431 -16.49 -20.56 -3.26
CA TYR A 431 -16.81 -19.20 -3.73
C TYR A 431 -18.32 -19.02 -3.98
N THR A 432 -19.06 -20.08 -4.32
CA THR A 432 -20.52 -20.00 -4.54
C THR A 432 -21.31 -19.73 -3.26
N SER A 433 -20.66 -19.88 -2.09
CA SER A 433 -21.19 -19.52 -0.77
C SER A 433 -20.69 -18.18 -0.26
N PHE A 434 -19.71 -17.56 -0.94
CA PHE A 434 -19.24 -16.23 -0.62
C PHE A 434 -20.25 -15.20 -1.12
N GLU A 435 -20.72 -14.35 -0.21
CA GLU A 435 -21.77 -13.39 -0.53
C GLU A 435 -21.27 -12.34 -1.53
N GLY A 436 -22.16 -11.95 -2.44
CA GLY A 436 -21.84 -11.12 -3.60
C GLY A 436 -21.88 -11.88 -4.92
N PHE A 437 -21.30 -13.08 -5.02
CA PHE A 437 -21.22 -13.82 -6.29
C PHE A 437 -22.57 -14.12 -6.93
N LYS A 438 -23.61 -14.33 -6.11
CA LYS A 438 -24.98 -14.64 -6.59
C LYS A 438 -25.88 -13.40 -6.70
N THR A 439 -25.46 -12.28 -6.14
CA THR A 439 -26.34 -11.13 -5.89
C THR A 439 -25.87 -9.85 -6.56
N ARG A 440 -24.57 -9.73 -6.87
CA ARG A 440 -24.01 -8.58 -7.57
C ARG A 440 -24.30 -8.69 -9.08
N PRO A 441 -24.95 -7.67 -9.68
CA PRO A 441 -25.37 -7.69 -11.08
C PRO A 441 -24.31 -8.21 -12.04
N LEU A 442 -23.14 -7.57 -12.07
CA LEU A 442 -22.11 -7.86 -13.06
C LEU A 442 -21.56 -9.30 -12.97
N ILE A 443 -21.04 -9.70 -11.80
CA ILE A 443 -20.45 -11.05 -11.64
C ILE A 443 -21.50 -12.15 -11.80
N SER A 444 -22.73 -11.94 -11.32
CA SER A 444 -23.80 -12.94 -11.48
C SER A 444 -24.16 -13.14 -12.97
N ALA A 445 -24.24 -12.05 -13.74
CA ALA A 445 -24.51 -12.11 -15.17
C ALA A 445 -23.36 -12.77 -15.95
N LEU A 446 -22.10 -12.45 -15.61
CA LEU A 446 -20.93 -13.05 -16.26
C LEU A 446 -20.81 -14.55 -15.98
N LEU A 447 -21.02 -15.00 -14.73
CA LEU A 447 -20.93 -16.42 -14.39
C LEU A 447 -22.06 -17.29 -14.96
N ASN A 448 -23.12 -16.68 -15.49
CA ASN A 448 -24.14 -17.40 -16.28
C ASN A 448 -23.65 -17.72 -17.70
N VAL A 449 -22.63 -17.03 -18.21
CA VAL A 449 -22.01 -17.34 -19.50
C VAL A 449 -21.00 -18.49 -19.30
N PRO A 450 -21.20 -19.68 -19.91
CA PRO A 450 -20.39 -20.86 -19.60
C PRO A 450 -18.88 -20.65 -19.79
N LYS A 451 -18.48 -19.95 -20.86
CA LYS A 451 -17.07 -19.58 -21.14
C LYS A 451 -16.44 -18.84 -19.97
N PHE A 452 -17.13 -17.82 -19.45
CA PHE A 452 -16.63 -16.96 -18.38
C PHE A 452 -16.62 -17.66 -17.03
N LYS A 453 -17.59 -18.53 -16.76
CA LYS A 453 -17.57 -19.35 -15.55
C LYS A 453 -16.34 -20.27 -15.52
N THR A 454 -16.07 -20.98 -16.61
CA THR A 454 -14.86 -21.81 -16.72
C THR A 454 -13.60 -20.97 -16.54
N LEU A 455 -13.52 -19.82 -17.23
CA LEU A 455 -12.39 -18.90 -17.12
C LEU A 455 -12.16 -18.43 -15.67
N PHE A 456 -13.22 -18.07 -14.95
CA PHE A 456 -13.15 -17.69 -13.54
C PHE A 456 -12.63 -18.84 -12.66
N GLU A 457 -13.18 -20.05 -12.82
CA GLU A 457 -12.78 -21.21 -12.00
C GLU A 457 -11.31 -21.60 -12.26
N ASP A 458 -10.84 -21.51 -13.50
CA ASP A 458 -9.45 -21.75 -13.90
C ASP A 458 -8.49 -20.70 -13.31
N HIS A 459 -8.85 -19.42 -13.37
CA HIS A 459 -8.03 -18.36 -12.76
C HIS A 459 -8.04 -18.44 -11.24
N LEU A 460 -9.18 -18.71 -10.61
CA LEU A 460 -9.25 -18.93 -9.16
C LEU A 460 -8.31 -20.06 -8.75
N LYS A 461 -8.33 -21.19 -9.45
CA LYS A 461 -7.38 -22.30 -9.20
C LYS A 461 -5.93 -21.85 -9.39
N THR A 462 -5.64 -21.11 -10.46
CA THR A 462 -4.30 -20.62 -10.76
C THR A 462 -3.78 -19.71 -9.65
N ILE A 463 -4.59 -18.76 -9.16
CA ILE A 463 -4.24 -17.88 -8.03
C ILE A 463 -3.94 -18.70 -6.77
N MET A 464 -4.78 -19.71 -6.48
CA MET A 464 -4.59 -20.59 -5.33
C MET A 464 -3.27 -21.39 -5.40
N ASP A 465 -2.90 -21.85 -6.60
CA ASP A 465 -1.71 -22.69 -6.80
C ASP A 465 -0.40 -21.91 -6.95
N LYS A 466 -0.46 -20.73 -7.57
CA LYS A 466 0.72 -19.93 -7.99
C LYS A 466 1.01 -18.72 -7.12
N VAL A 467 0.05 -18.27 -6.32
CA VAL A 467 0.21 -17.08 -5.48
C VAL A 467 -0.08 -17.40 -4.02
N TYR A 468 -1.23 -18.02 -3.73
CA TYR A 468 -1.66 -18.34 -2.37
C TYR A 468 -0.98 -19.58 -1.76
N ASN A 469 -0.33 -20.40 -2.57
CA ASN A 469 0.34 -21.59 -2.08
C ASN A 469 1.38 -21.21 -1.00
N PRO A 470 1.34 -21.80 0.22
CA PRO A 470 2.29 -21.49 1.28
C PRO A 470 3.75 -21.66 0.88
N SER A 471 4.08 -22.59 -0.02
CA SER A 471 5.47 -22.76 -0.50
C SER A 471 5.97 -21.58 -1.36
N ILE A 472 5.05 -20.74 -1.85
CA ILE A 472 5.34 -19.56 -2.66
C ILE A 472 5.18 -18.29 -1.82
N SER A 473 4.03 -18.14 -1.14
CA SER A 473 3.71 -16.92 -0.39
C SER A 473 4.52 -16.74 0.88
N TYR A 474 4.91 -17.82 1.59
CA TYR A 474 5.63 -17.67 2.85
C TYR A 474 7.04 -17.10 2.67
N PRO A 475 7.86 -17.56 1.70
CA PRO A 475 9.15 -16.94 1.41
C PRO A 475 9.06 -15.43 1.12
N VAL A 476 8.05 -14.99 0.37
CA VAL A 476 7.80 -13.56 0.12
C VAL A 476 7.52 -12.84 1.44
N ILE A 477 6.56 -13.33 2.24
CA ILE A 477 6.20 -12.76 3.54
C ILE A 477 7.41 -12.70 4.48
N ASP A 478 8.22 -13.76 4.53
CA ASP A 478 9.41 -13.83 5.39
C ASP A 478 10.46 -12.79 4.99
N SER A 479 10.73 -12.63 3.70
CA SER A 479 11.66 -11.61 3.22
C SER A 479 11.21 -10.18 3.52
N VAL A 480 9.89 -9.92 3.43
CA VAL A 480 9.30 -8.62 3.77
C VAL A 480 9.32 -8.39 5.28
N ALA A 481 8.99 -9.42 6.08
CA ALA A 481 9.08 -9.35 7.53
C ALA A 481 10.50 -9.04 7.99
N GLU A 482 11.50 -9.62 7.33
CA GLU A 482 12.90 -9.34 7.62
C GLU A 482 13.33 -7.92 7.21
N LEU A 483 12.77 -7.38 6.12
CA LEU A 483 13.01 -5.99 5.70
C LEU A 483 12.50 -4.99 6.73
N ILE A 484 11.30 -5.16 7.26
CA ILE A 484 10.65 -4.12 8.07
C ILE A 484 10.82 -4.30 9.59
N ARG A 485 11.37 -5.44 10.06
CA ARG A 485 11.42 -5.80 11.48
C ARG A 485 11.96 -4.70 12.39
N ASP A 486 13.12 -4.14 12.03
CA ASP A 486 13.78 -3.10 12.85
C ASP A 486 12.98 -1.80 12.84
N ASP A 487 12.32 -1.49 11.73
CA ASP A 487 11.50 -0.29 11.57
C ASP A 487 10.14 -0.41 12.24
N VAL A 488 9.55 -1.61 12.32
CA VAL A 488 8.37 -1.88 13.14
C VAL A 488 8.71 -1.73 14.63
N ALA A 489 9.84 -2.29 15.06
CA ALA A 489 10.30 -2.15 16.44
C ALA A 489 10.53 -0.68 16.80
N TRP A 490 11.18 0.08 15.92
CA TRP A 490 11.36 1.52 16.07
C TRP A 490 10.04 2.29 16.09
N ASP A 491 9.14 2.02 15.15
CA ASP A 491 7.83 2.67 15.05
C ASP A 491 7.03 2.57 16.35
N LYS A 492 7.01 1.38 16.98
CA LYS A 492 6.33 1.12 18.25
C LYS A 492 6.91 1.91 19.44
N THR A 493 8.13 2.45 19.34
CA THR A 493 8.72 3.31 20.39
C THR A 493 8.29 4.78 20.28
N LEU A 494 7.75 5.18 19.13
CA LEU A 494 7.49 6.59 18.85
C LEU A 494 6.16 7.05 19.46
N PRO A 495 6.11 8.27 20.02
CA PRO A 495 4.85 8.84 20.46
C PRO A 495 3.97 9.17 19.26
N HIS A 496 2.74 8.66 19.29
CA HIS A 496 1.72 9.00 18.31
C HIS A 496 1.35 10.49 18.40
N VAL A 497 0.93 11.06 17.26
CA VAL A 497 0.68 12.51 17.13
C VAL A 497 -0.52 12.93 17.98
N ARG A 498 -1.61 12.17 17.93
CA ARG A 498 -2.75 12.32 18.82
C ARG A 498 -2.55 11.44 20.06
N LYS A 499 -3.05 11.89 21.21
CA LYS A 499 -3.05 11.09 22.44
C LYS A 499 -4.38 10.35 22.62
N GLY A 500 -4.36 9.27 23.39
CA GLY A 500 -5.54 8.53 23.81
C GLY A 500 -5.61 7.13 23.21
N ALA A 501 -6.78 6.50 23.33
CA ALA A 501 -7.03 5.19 22.76
C ALA A 501 -7.07 5.25 21.22
N GLU A 502 -6.60 4.17 20.60
CA GLU A 502 -6.85 3.88 19.21
C GLU A 502 -8.34 3.64 19.01
N TYR A 503 -8.87 4.31 18.00
CA TYR A 503 -10.28 4.29 17.74
C TYR A 503 -10.49 4.53 16.26
N ILE A 504 -11.12 3.56 15.61
CA ILE A 504 -11.76 3.77 14.33
C ILE A 504 -13.24 3.83 14.62
N ASP A 505 -13.92 4.75 13.95
CA ASP A 505 -15.33 5.04 14.15
C ASP A 505 -16.12 3.74 14.39
N PRO A 506 -16.89 3.61 15.48
CA PRO A 506 -17.27 2.30 15.95
C PRO A 506 -18.21 1.76 14.93
N ILE A 507 -17.86 0.60 14.44
CA ILE A 507 -18.76 -0.27 13.74
C ILE A 507 -20.03 -0.48 14.56
N LEU A 508 -19.94 -0.49 15.90
CA LEU A 508 -21.06 -0.46 16.83
C LEU A 508 -21.90 0.84 16.79
N THR A 509 -21.30 2.00 16.56
CA THR A 509 -22.00 3.30 16.46
C THR A 509 -22.45 3.56 15.03
N ASN A 510 -21.84 2.95 14.02
CA ASN A 510 -22.37 2.87 12.67
C ASN A 510 -23.57 1.91 12.59
N ILE A 511 -23.55 0.81 13.37
CA ILE A 511 -24.71 -0.07 13.57
C ILE A 511 -25.87 0.67 14.28
N ILE A 512 -25.59 1.64 15.16
CA ILE A 512 -26.60 2.26 16.04
C ILE A 512 -27.00 3.71 15.63
N ASN A 513 -26.07 4.54 15.12
CA ASN A 513 -26.17 6.01 15.10
C ASN A 513 -25.83 6.71 13.77
N HIS A 514 -25.65 6.01 12.64
CA HIS A 514 -25.58 6.64 11.30
C HIS A 514 -24.49 7.74 11.16
N ASN A 515 -23.19 7.40 11.23
CA ASN A 515 -22.13 8.40 11.06
C ASN A 515 -21.85 8.76 9.60
N PHE A 516 -21.47 10.02 9.40
CA PHE A 516 -21.37 10.69 8.11
C PHE A 516 -19.95 10.70 7.52
N ASN A 517 -19.85 10.65 6.20
CA ASN A 517 -18.66 10.98 5.41
C ASN A 517 -18.40 12.50 5.49
N ASN A 518 -17.22 12.95 5.87
CA ASN A 518 -16.93 14.39 6.03
C ASN A 518 -17.01 15.19 4.71
N GLN A 519 -16.87 14.54 3.55
CA GLN A 519 -16.97 15.20 2.24
C GLN A 519 -18.42 15.31 1.73
N SER A 520 -19.28 14.34 2.04
CA SER A 520 -20.65 14.26 1.51
C SER A 520 -21.75 14.36 2.57
N ASN A 521 -21.36 14.33 3.84
CA ASN A 521 -22.24 14.26 5.00
C ASN A 521 -23.25 13.09 4.92
N GLN A 522 -22.81 11.90 4.45
CA GLN A 522 -23.66 10.70 4.20
C GLN A 522 -23.21 9.43 4.97
N ASN A 523 -24.13 8.50 5.29
CA ASN A 523 -23.78 7.26 6.03
C ASN A 523 -22.93 6.26 5.23
N ILE A 524 -22.19 5.41 5.95
CA ILE A 524 -21.33 4.36 5.39
C ILE A 524 -22.09 3.02 5.35
N GLY A 525 -22.08 2.34 4.19
CA GLY A 525 -22.66 1.02 4.03
C GLY A 525 -21.92 -0.03 4.87
N LEU A 526 -22.66 -0.99 5.43
CA LEU A 526 -22.08 -2.08 6.22
C LEU A 526 -21.98 -3.37 5.41
N PRO A 527 -20.86 -4.13 5.55
CA PRO A 527 -20.70 -5.42 4.92
C PRO A 527 -21.64 -6.43 5.57
N SER A 528 -22.14 -7.38 4.77
CA SER A 528 -23.05 -8.42 5.24
C SER A 528 -22.42 -9.46 6.17
N SER A 529 -21.09 -9.47 6.26
CA SER A 529 -20.29 -10.33 7.12
C SER A 529 -19.97 -9.68 8.47
N LEU A 530 -20.45 -8.45 8.72
CA LEU A 530 -20.25 -7.76 9.98
C LEU A 530 -20.68 -8.60 11.18
N SER A 531 -19.84 -8.61 12.21
CA SER A 531 -20.07 -9.38 13.43
C SER A 531 -19.83 -8.49 14.64
N ILE A 532 -20.84 -8.33 15.49
CA ILE A 532 -20.74 -7.48 16.68
C ILE A 532 -19.66 -7.99 17.64
N THR A 533 -19.58 -9.30 17.84
CA THR A 533 -18.57 -9.91 18.71
C THR A 533 -17.16 -9.73 18.14
N THR A 534 -17.00 -9.86 16.83
CA THR A 534 -15.71 -9.62 16.17
C THR A 534 -15.35 -8.13 16.15
N ALA A 535 -16.32 -7.24 15.99
CA ALA A 535 -16.11 -5.79 16.06
C ALA A 535 -15.68 -5.35 17.48
N ALA A 536 -16.22 -5.97 18.53
CA ALA A 536 -15.78 -5.71 19.90
C ALA A 536 -14.32 -6.15 20.12
N ASP A 537 -13.96 -7.37 19.69
CA ASP A 537 -12.57 -7.84 19.71
C ASP A 537 -11.64 -6.94 18.87
N TYR A 538 -12.10 -6.46 17.71
CA TYR A 538 -11.36 -5.51 16.88
C TYR A 538 -11.00 -4.22 17.63
N ILE A 539 -11.95 -3.63 18.35
CA ILE A 539 -11.70 -2.42 19.15
C ILE A 539 -10.71 -2.69 20.29
N ILE A 540 -10.86 -3.83 20.98
CA ILE A 540 -9.95 -4.26 22.05
C ILE A 540 -8.52 -4.41 21.50
N ARG A 541 -8.37 -5.10 20.36
CA ARG A 541 -7.06 -5.40 19.81
C ARG A 541 -6.33 -4.16 19.27
N LEU A 542 -7.04 -3.15 18.77
CA LEU A 542 -6.43 -1.88 18.36
C LEU A 542 -5.69 -1.18 19.51
N ASN A 543 -6.07 -1.48 20.75
CA ASN A 543 -5.47 -0.92 21.96
C ASN A 543 -4.60 -1.94 22.72
N THR A 544 -4.27 -3.07 22.09
CA THR A 544 -3.43 -4.13 22.65
C THR A 544 -2.14 -4.25 21.86
N ASP A 545 -1.00 -4.42 22.52
CA ASP A 545 0.26 -4.69 21.82
C ASP A 545 0.29 -6.14 21.31
N ILE A 546 0.09 -6.32 20.01
CA ILE A 546 0.22 -7.62 19.35
C ILE A 546 1.67 -7.74 18.85
N PRO A 547 2.40 -8.80 19.27
CA PRO A 547 3.76 -9.04 18.79
C PRO A 547 3.79 -9.19 17.27
N PHE A 548 4.76 -8.53 16.62
CA PHE A 548 4.92 -8.55 15.17
C PHE A 548 4.96 -9.98 14.60
N ASP A 549 5.75 -10.86 15.21
CA ASP A 549 5.86 -12.26 14.76
C ASP A 549 4.56 -13.05 14.91
N LYS A 550 3.72 -12.73 15.92
CA LYS A 550 2.39 -13.33 16.03
C LYS A 550 1.45 -12.80 14.95
N ALA A 551 1.52 -11.51 14.63
CA ALA A 551 0.70 -10.93 13.56
C ALA A 551 1.09 -11.45 12.16
N VAL A 552 2.36 -11.78 11.94
CA VAL A 552 2.85 -12.39 10.69
C VAL A 552 2.50 -13.87 10.64
N ASN A 553 2.84 -14.66 11.66
CA ASN A 553 2.76 -16.12 11.59
C ASN A 553 1.43 -16.70 12.10
N GLY A 554 0.82 -16.07 13.11
CA GLY A 554 -0.32 -16.61 13.86
C GLY A 554 0.05 -17.76 14.80
N PRO A 555 -0.91 -18.26 15.60
CA PRO A 555 -2.20 -17.63 15.86
C PRO A 555 -2.04 -16.37 16.74
N THR A 556 -2.90 -15.37 16.53
CA THR A 556 -2.85 -14.14 17.34
C THR A 556 -3.64 -14.24 18.64
N GLY A 557 -4.65 -15.11 18.69
CA GLY A 557 -5.62 -15.21 19.79
C GLY A 557 -6.84 -14.29 19.66
N HIS A 558 -6.94 -13.50 18.59
CA HIS A 558 -8.04 -12.58 18.33
C HIS A 558 -8.96 -13.09 17.23
N VAL A 559 -10.28 -13.06 17.45
CA VAL A 559 -11.27 -13.48 16.44
C VAL A 559 -11.37 -12.50 15.27
N SER A 560 -10.89 -11.26 15.44
CA SER A 560 -10.82 -10.19 14.44
C SER A 560 -9.47 -10.10 13.73
N LEU A 561 -8.52 -10.99 14.04
CA LEU A 561 -7.19 -10.98 13.45
C LEU A 561 -6.58 -12.37 13.37
N TYR A 562 -6.48 -12.94 12.18
CA TYR A 562 -5.62 -14.09 11.92
C TYR A 562 -4.18 -13.59 11.76
N GLY A 563 -3.19 -14.43 12.02
CA GLY A 563 -1.85 -14.19 11.49
C GLY A 563 -1.89 -14.14 9.96
N LEU A 564 -1.02 -13.39 9.29
CA LEU A 564 -1.03 -13.32 7.83
C LEU A 564 -0.84 -14.70 7.18
N LYS A 565 0.15 -15.48 7.65
CA LYS A 565 0.37 -16.86 7.19
C LYS A 565 -0.76 -17.79 7.62
N GLU A 566 -1.29 -17.61 8.83
CA GLU A 566 -2.47 -18.35 9.32
C GLU A 566 -3.69 -18.15 8.40
N TRP A 567 -3.95 -16.92 7.95
CA TRP A 567 -5.02 -16.61 7.00
C TRP A 567 -4.82 -17.37 5.69
N ILE A 568 -3.63 -17.28 5.09
CA ILE A 568 -3.30 -17.93 3.82
C ILE A 568 -3.53 -19.44 3.95
N LYS A 569 -2.99 -20.06 5.00
CA LYS A 569 -3.19 -21.49 5.26
C LYS A 569 -4.68 -21.84 5.41
N ALA A 570 -5.41 -21.09 6.21
CA ALA A 570 -6.83 -21.32 6.44
C ALA A 570 -7.62 -21.23 5.13
N LYS A 571 -7.35 -20.21 4.30
CA LYS A 571 -8.03 -20.01 3.02
C LYS A 571 -7.70 -21.13 2.01
N VAL A 572 -6.44 -21.55 1.91
CA VAL A 572 -6.01 -22.67 1.07
C VAL A 572 -6.66 -23.99 1.50
N ASP A 573 -6.63 -24.30 2.78
CA ASP A 573 -7.24 -25.53 3.32
C ASP A 573 -8.76 -25.54 3.08
N ASN A 574 -9.41 -24.40 3.29
CA ASN A 574 -10.83 -24.23 3.05
C ASN A 574 -11.20 -24.39 1.58
N TYR A 575 -10.46 -23.73 0.68
CA TYR A 575 -10.65 -23.83 -0.78
C TYR A 575 -10.57 -25.29 -1.25
N LYS A 576 -9.51 -26.02 -0.85
CA LYS A 576 -9.34 -27.44 -1.21
C LYS A 576 -10.51 -28.31 -0.74
N LYS A 577 -11.07 -28.00 0.43
CA LYS A 577 -12.21 -28.71 1.02
C LYS A 577 -13.57 -28.20 0.54
N LYS A 578 -13.63 -27.12 -0.26
CA LYS A 578 -14.85 -26.40 -0.64
C LYS A 578 -15.74 -26.09 0.57
N THR A 579 -15.12 -25.63 1.66
CA THR A 579 -15.87 -25.36 2.90
C THR A 579 -16.91 -24.26 2.69
N ARG A 580 -18.07 -24.43 3.32
CA ARG A 580 -19.15 -23.43 3.39
C ARG A 580 -19.34 -23.00 4.84
N TYR A 581 -19.80 -21.79 5.05
CA TYR A 581 -20.14 -21.31 6.38
C TYR A 581 -21.43 -21.98 6.87
N ASN A 582 -21.39 -22.58 8.06
CA ASN A 582 -22.56 -23.16 8.72
C ASN A 582 -22.78 -22.50 10.09
N PRO A 583 -23.81 -21.65 10.24
CA PRO A 583 -24.06 -20.95 11.50
C PRO A 583 -24.42 -21.88 12.67
N LEU A 584 -24.90 -23.10 12.40
CA LEU A 584 -25.27 -24.07 13.47
C LEU A 584 -24.04 -24.64 14.20
N LEU A 585 -22.85 -24.60 13.56
CA LEU A 585 -21.59 -25.03 14.17
C LEU A 585 -20.90 -23.92 14.98
N ASP A 586 -21.42 -22.70 14.94
CA ASP A 586 -20.92 -21.53 15.70
C ASP A 586 -21.75 -21.23 16.96
N LEU A 587 -22.80 -22.01 17.23
CA LEU A 587 -23.46 -21.98 18.54
C LEU A 587 -22.51 -22.62 19.56
N PRO A 588 -22.33 -22.02 20.76
CA PRO A 588 -21.66 -22.72 21.84
C PRO A 588 -22.39 -24.05 22.02
N LEU A 589 -21.67 -25.16 21.86
CA LEU A 589 -22.20 -26.49 22.13
C LEU A 589 -22.89 -26.40 23.49
N LYS A 590 -24.21 -26.58 23.51
CA LYS A 590 -24.95 -26.71 24.77
C LYS A 590 -24.28 -27.88 25.51
N HIS A 591 -23.60 -27.55 26.61
CA HIS A 591 -23.16 -28.54 27.58
C HIS A 591 -24.37 -29.26 28.17
#